data_AF-A0A182YSF9-F1
#
_entry.id   AF-A0A182YSF9-F1
#
_cell.length_a   1.000
_cell.length_b   1.000
_cell.length_c   1.000
_cell.angle_alpha   90.00
_cell.angle_beta   90.00
_cell.angle_gamma   90.00
#
_symmetry.space_group_name_H-M   'P 1'
#
loop_
_entity.id
_entity.type
_entity.pdbx_description
1 polymer ?
#
loop_
_entity_poly.entity_id
_entity_poly.type
_entity_poly.pdbx_seq_one_letter_code
_entity_poly.pdbx_strand_id
1 'polypeptide(L)'
;MVEIMLAACDKTMQRVTTSHSNPHRDLFWWTPLLRLLRENCERARDRMQQTSDLQERSIAAAEHRTARADLGKAIKASKRNSFQEVIDIAEENVFGAGYLVVLSRLRDGRTPPETERDRLEHIVSDLFPQHPPLVWPEAKDIVGNEQTGV
;
A
#
# COMPACT_ATOMS: atom_id res chain seq x y z
N MET A 1 31.70 -38.58 -1.57
CA MET A 1 30.74 -38.64 -0.42
C MET A 1 30.46 -37.26 0.15
N VAL A 2 31.49 -36.45 0.45
CA VAL A 2 31.32 -35.07 0.96
C VAL A 2 30.60 -34.15 -0.04
N GLU A 3 30.87 -34.27 -1.33
CA GLU A 3 30.18 -33.46 -2.37
C GLU A 3 28.68 -33.70 -2.45
N ILE A 4 28.23 -34.93 -2.21
CA ILE A 4 26.80 -35.29 -2.24
C ILE A 4 26.10 -34.68 -1.01
N MET A 5 26.77 -34.70 0.14
CA MET A 5 26.29 -34.05 1.37
C MET A 5 26.21 -32.53 1.20
N LEU A 6 27.22 -31.91 0.58
CA LEU A 6 27.22 -30.47 0.28
C LEU A 6 26.10 -30.10 -0.71
N ALA A 7 25.92 -30.87 -1.78
CA ALA A 7 24.85 -30.65 -2.75
C ALA A 7 23.44 -30.85 -2.15
N ALA A 8 23.29 -31.79 -1.21
CA ALA A 8 22.05 -31.97 -0.48
C ALA A 8 21.78 -30.81 0.49
N CYS A 9 22.80 -30.34 1.22
CA CYS A 9 22.70 -29.19 2.12
C CYS A 9 22.41 -27.89 1.36
N ASP A 10 23.06 -27.62 0.23
CA ASP A 10 22.79 -26.41 -0.56
C ASP A 10 21.38 -26.41 -1.18
N LYS A 11 20.82 -27.59 -1.49
CA LYS A 11 19.43 -27.74 -1.95
C LYS A 11 18.40 -27.57 -0.84
N THR A 12 18.67 -28.10 0.35
CA THR A 12 17.73 -28.03 1.49
C THR A 12 17.84 -26.71 2.24
N MET A 13 19.01 -26.08 2.21
CA MET A 13 19.31 -24.78 2.82
C MET A 13 19.60 -23.76 1.72
N GLN A 14 18.60 -23.49 0.87
CA GLN A 14 18.70 -22.38 -0.08
C GLN A 14 19.02 -21.10 0.70
N ARG A 15 20.23 -20.57 0.49
CA ARG A 15 20.65 -19.31 1.07
C ARG A 15 19.65 -18.27 0.59
N VAL A 16 19.03 -17.53 1.51
CA VAL A 16 18.22 -16.36 1.17
C VAL A 16 19.14 -15.40 0.45
N THR A 17 19.14 -15.45 -0.88
CA THR A 17 19.80 -14.44 -1.66
C THR A 17 19.00 -13.18 -1.39
N THR A 18 19.64 -12.14 -0.89
CA THR A 18 19.04 -10.81 -0.77
C THR A 18 18.83 -10.18 -2.16
N SER A 19 18.55 -11.01 -3.17
CA SER A 19 18.13 -10.65 -4.52
C SER A 19 16.68 -10.18 -4.56
N HIS A 20 16.10 -9.80 -3.42
CA HIS A 20 15.10 -8.75 -3.45
C HIS A 20 15.83 -7.49 -3.93
N SER A 21 15.86 -7.31 -5.26
CA SER A 21 16.14 -6.06 -5.95
C SER A 21 15.53 -4.96 -5.09
N ASN A 22 16.40 -4.25 -4.36
CA ASN A 22 16.13 -3.18 -3.39
C ASN A 22 14.63 -3.06 -3.03
N PRO A 23 14.14 -3.44 -1.84
CA PRO A 23 12.71 -3.62 -1.53
C PRO A 23 11.82 -2.40 -1.79
N HIS A 24 12.43 -1.26 -2.07
CA HIS A 24 11.79 -0.02 -2.45
C HIS A 24 11.69 0.23 -3.97
N ARG A 25 12.35 -0.56 -4.83
CA ARG A 25 12.38 -0.36 -6.30
C ARG A 25 11.02 -0.61 -6.96
N ASP A 26 10.20 -1.46 -6.36
CA ASP A 26 8.87 -1.84 -6.87
C ASP A 26 7.73 -1.12 -6.14
N LEU A 27 8.04 -0.19 -5.23
CA LEU A 27 7.01 0.59 -4.55
C LEU A 27 6.62 1.76 -5.44
N PHE A 28 5.36 1.80 -5.85
CA PHE A 28 4.79 2.86 -6.71
C PHE A 28 4.99 4.30 -6.17
N TRP A 29 5.18 4.47 -4.86
CA TRP A 29 5.43 5.77 -4.22
C TRP A 29 6.92 6.07 -4.00
N TRP A 30 7.83 5.17 -4.38
CA TRP A 30 9.27 5.35 -4.19
C TRP A 30 9.93 6.02 -5.39
N THR A 31 10.55 7.18 -5.15
CA THR A 31 11.16 7.99 -6.21
C THR A 31 12.67 8.09 -6.05
N PRO A 32 13.43 8.39 -7.13
CA PRO A 32 14.87 8.65 -7.04
C PRO A 32 15.24 9.74 -6.03
N LEU A 33 14.37 10.73 -5.85
CA LEU A 33 14.52 11.78 -4.83
C LEU A 33 14.52 11.21 -3.40
N LEU A 34 13.61 10.29 -3.08
CA LEU A 34 13.56 9.65 -1.76
C LEU A 34 14.81 8.82 -1.48
N ARG A 35 15.37 8.19 -2.51
CA ARG A 35 16.65 7.48 -2.41
C ARG A 35 17.78 8.42 -2.02
N LEU A 36 17.93 9.54 -2.73
CA LEU A 36 18.94 10.56 -2.42
C LEU A 36 18.79 11.11 -0.98
N LEU A 37 17.55 11.43 -0.57
CA LEU A 37 17.28 11.94 0.77
C LEU A 37 17.58 10.90 1.85
N ARG A 38 17.30 9.61 1.59
CA ARG A 38 17.67 8.52 2.50
C ARG A 38 19.18 8.39 2.63
N GLU A 39 19.92 8.39 1.52
CA GLU A 39 21.38 8.33 1.52
C GLU A 39 21.99 9.53 2.27
N ASN A 40 21.42 10.73 2.13
CA ASN A 40 21.84 11.91 2.89
C ASN A 40 21.58 11.73 4.39
N CYS A 41 20.41 11.21 4.76
CA CYS A 41 20.06 10.96 6.15
C CYS A 41 20.98 9.90 6.78
N GLU A 42 21.30 8.82 6.06
CA GLU A 42 22.22 7.78 6.50
C GLU A 42 23.63 8.33 6.68
N ARG A 43 24.15 9.10 5.71
CA ARG A 43 25.45 9.77 5.83
C ARG A 43 25.52 10.70 7.04
N ALA A 44 24.48 11.50 7.28
CA ALA A 44 24.43 12.39 8.44
C ALA A 44 24.39 11.62 9.77
N ARG A 45 23.67 10.49 9.80
CA ARG A 45 23.63 9.59 10.96
C ARG A 45 25.00 8.98 11.24
N ASP A 46 25.68 8.48 10.21
CA ASP A 46 26.98 7.84 10.33
C ASP A 46 28.04 8.85 10.80
N ARG A 47 28.02 10.07 10.25
CA ARG A 47 28.86 11.19 10.73
C ARG A 47 28.66 11.44 12.24
N MET A 48 27.41 11.57 12.68
CA MET A 48 27.08 11.77 14.10
C MET A 48 27.60 10.63 15.01
N GLN A 49 27.58 9.39 14.52
CA GLN A 49 28.06 8.23 15.28
C GLN A 49 29.58 8.16 15.35
N GLN A 50 30.27 8.51 14.26
CA GLN A 50 31.72 8.46 14.14
C GLN A 50 32.43 9.62 14.84
N THR A 51 31.76 10.77 14.98
CA THR A 51 32.34 11.92 15.69
C THR A 51 32.45 11.64 17.20
N SER A 52 33.68 11.73 17.71
CA SER A 52 34.02 11.62 19.13
C SER A 52 33.91 12.94 19.87
N ASP A 53 34.16 14.07 19.19
CA ASP A 53 34.05 15.41 19.77
C ASP A 53 32.59 15.78 20.06
N LEU A 54 32.34 16.36 21.23
CA LEU A 54 30.98 16.66 21.69
C LEU A 54 30.34 17.79 20.88
N GLN A 55 31.11 18.82 20.53
CA GLN A 55 30.63 19.99 19.82
C GLN A 55 30.32 19.63 18.36
N GLU A 56 31.23 18.95 17.69
CA GLU A 56 31.02 18.45 16.33
C GLU A 56 29.87 17.43 16.27
N ARG A 57 29.74 16.55 17.28
CA ARG A 57 28.61 15.63 17.37
C ARG A 57 27.28 16.36 17.49
N SER A 58 27.23 17.48 18.22
CA SER A 58 26.01 18.29 18.34
C SER A 58 25.57 18.90 17.00
N ILE A 59 26.54 19.35 16.19
CA ILE A 59 26.30 19.88 14.84
C ILE A 59 25.83 18.76 13.91
N ALA A 60 26.52 17.63 13.90
CA ALA A 60 26.13 16.46 13.10
C ALA A 60 24.75 15.91 13.51
N ALA A 61 24.38 15.98 14.80
CA ALA A 61 23.05 15.64 15.27
C ALA A 61 21.97 16.61 14.75
N ALA A 62 22.28 17.90 14.66
CA ALA A 62 21.39 18.89 14.05
C ALA A 62 21.21 18.62 12.55
N GLU A 63 22.29 18.36 11.81
CA GLU A 63 22.25 17.97 10.38
C GLU A 63 21.44 16.68 10.15
N HIS A 64 21.60 15.67 11.01
CA HIS A 64 20.80 14.45 10.91
C HIS A 64 19.32 14.71 11.19
N ARG A 65 18.99 15.60 12.14
CA ARG A 65 17.59 15.98 12.43
C ARG A 65 16.93 16.67 11.24
N THR A 66 17.64 17.59 10.57
CA THR A 66 17.11 18.27 9.38
C THR A 66 16.93 17.31 8.21
N ALA A 67 17.95 16.50 7.91
CA ALA A 67 17.88 15.48 6.86
C ALA A 67 16.73 14.48 7.09
N ARG A 68 16.53 14.05 8.34
CA ARG A 68 15.42 13.15 8.71
C ARG A 68 14.06 13.82 8.54
N ALA A 69 13.93 15.11 8.90
CA ALA A 69 12.70 15.86 8.73
C ALA A 69 12.35 16.01 7.24
N ASP A 70 13.34 16.31 6.40
CA ASP A 70 13.16 16.47 4.96
C ASP A 70 12.80 15.15 4.28
N LEU A 71 13.46 14.05 4.65
CA LEU A 71 13.08 12.71 4.22
C LEU A 71 11.62 12.40 4.62
N GLY A 72 11.23 12.70 5.86
CA GLY A 72 9.87 12.48 6.34
C GLY A 72 8.81 13.28 5.56
N LYS A 73 9.09 14.55 5.26
CA LYS A 73 8.22 15.40 4.44
C LYS A 73 8.10 14.85 3.02
N ALA A 74 9.23 14.49 2.41
CA ALA A 74 9.26 13.96 1.05
C ALA A 74 8.50 12.62 0.95
N ILE A 75 8.65 11.72 1.93
CA ILE A 75 7.89 10.45 1.96
C ILE A 75 6.39 10.72 2.02
N LYS A 76 5.95 11.63 2.88
CA LYS A 76 4.52 11.99 2.99
C LYS A 76 3.98 12.58 1.69
N ALA A 77 4.74 13.48 1.06
CA ALA A 77 4.37 14.07 -0.23
C ALA A 77 4.30 13.02 -1.34
N SER A 78 5.32 12.16 -1.45
CA SER A 78 5.36 11.10 -2.47
C SER A 78 4.20 10.13 -2.33
N LYS A 79 3.91 9.67 -1.11
CA LYS A 79 2.75 8.80 -0.85
C LYS A 79 1.43 9.46 -1.20
N ARG A 80 1.26 10.75 -0.87
CA ARG A 80 0.04 11.51 -1.21
C ARG A 80 -0.12 11.61 -2.72
N ASN A 81 0.92 12.02 -3.42
CA ASN A 81 0.88 12.22 -4.87
C ASN A 81 0.60 10.91 -5.60
N SER A 82 1.30 9.84 -5.24
CA SER A 82 1.08 8.52 -5.84
C SER A 82 -0.29 7.93 -5.50
N PHE A 83 -0.88 8.28 -4.34
CA PHE A 83 -2.25 7.87 -4.04
C PHE A 83 -3.27 8.66 -4.86
N GLN A 84 -3.04 9.95 -5.06
CA GLN A 84 -3.89 10.78 -5.92
C GLN A 84 -3.85 10.28 -7.36
N GLU A 85 -2.69 9.94 -7.89
CA GLU A 85 -2.55 9.37 -9.24
C GLU A 85 -3.38 8.08 -9.41
N VAL A 86 -3.43 7.22 -8.38
CA VAL A 86 -4.28 6.02 -8.41
C VAL A 86 -5.77 6.36 -8.40
N ILE A 87 -6.18 7.41 -7.67
CA ILE A 87 -7.56 7.91 -7.69
C ILE A 87 -7.91 8.44 -9.08
N ASP A 88 -7.05 9.28 -9.66
CA ASP A 88 -7.29 9.89 -10.97
C ASP A 88 -7.44 8.80 -12.06
N ILE A 89 -6.61 7.75 -12.02
CA ILE A 89 -6.71 6.58 -12.90
C ILE A 89 -8.03 5.81 -12.67
N ALA A 90 -8.52 5.73 -11.44
CA ALA A 90 -9.78 5.07 -11.12
C ALA A 90 -11.00 5.88 -11.55
N GLU A 91 -10.93 7.21 -11.50
CA GLU A 91 -11.99 8.11 -11.98
C GLU A 91 -12.10 8.08 -13.51
N GLU A 92 -10.98 7.99 -14.22
CA GLU A 92 -10.96 7.85 -15.69
C GLU A 92 -11.59 6.52 -16.15
N ASN A 93 -11.33 5.44 -15.40
CA ASN A 93 -11.95 4.14 -15.66
C ASN A 93 -12.23 3.41 -14.36
N VAL A 94 -13.51 3.41 -13.96
CA VAL A 94 -14.02 2.81 -12.72
C VAL A 94 -13.69 1.31 -12.61
N PHE A 95 -13.46 0.62 -13.73
CA PHE A 95 -13.06 -0.79 -13.78
C PHE A 95 -11.65 -1.00 -14.37
N GLY A 96 -10.86 0.07 -14.49
CA GLY A 96 -9.53 0.07 -15.08
C GLY A 96 -8.43 -0.36 -14.11
N ALA A 97 -7.22 0.17 -14.33
CA ALA A 97 -6.05 -0.20 -13.53
C ALA A 97 -6.21 0.11 -12.03
N GLY A 98 -6.92 1.19 -11.67
CA GLY A 98 -7.22 1.52 -10.26
C GLY A 98 -8.01 0.42 -9.56
N TYR A 99 -9.06 -0.08 -10.20
CA TYR A 99 -9.87 -1.21 -9.70
C TYR A 99 -9.03 -2.49 -9.54
N LEU A 100 -8.18 -2.82 -10.52
CA LEU A 100 -7.30 -4.00 -10.45
C LEU A 100 -6.28 -3.88 -9.31
N VAL A 101 -5.71 -2.70 -9.07
CA VAL A 101 -4.78 -2.46 -7.96
C VAL A 101 -5.49 -2.63 -6.61
N VAL A 102 -6.70 -2.07 -6.45
CA VAL A 102 -7.51 -2.23 -5.24
C VAL A 102 -7.87 -3.70 -5.03
N LEU A 103 -8.35 -4.40 -6.07
CA LEU A 103 -8.62 -5.83 -6.00
C LEU A 103 -7.38 -6.63 -5.64
N SER A 104 -6.20 -6.31 -6.18
CA SER A 104 -4.95 -7.01 -5.84
C SER A 104 -4.61 -6.91 -4.35
N ARG A 105 -4.94 -5.77 -3.73
CA ARG A 105 -4.75 -5.51 -2.30
C ARG A 105 -5.81 -6.19 -1.43
N LEU A 106 -7.07 -6.23 -1.89
CA LEU A 106 -8.14 -6.98 -1.22
C LEU A 106 -7.96 -8.50 -1.32
N ARG A 107 -7.42 -8.98 -2.44
CA ARG A 107 -7.17 -10.40 -2.72
C ARG A 107 -5.92 -10.95 -2.01
N ASP A 108 -5.23 -10.14 -1.23
CA ASP A 108 -4.08 -10.56 -0.41
C ASP A 108 -4.52 -11.45 0.79
N GLY A 109 -5.82 -11.69 0.93
CA GLY A 109 -6.35 -12.80 1.73
C GLY A 109 -6.12 -14.16 1.06
N ARG A 110 -5.49 -15.08 1.78
CA ARG A 110 -5.14 -16.47 1.37
C ARG A 110 -6.32 -17.36 0.93
N THR A 111 -7.53 -16.84 0.82
CA THR A 111 -8.71 -17.64 0.52
C THR A 111 -8.91 -17.66 -1.00
N PRO A 112 -8.78 -18.82 -1.67
CA PRO A 112 -9.18 -18.95 -3.05
C PRO A 112 -10.66 -18.54 -3.18
N PRO A 113 -11.04 -17.78 -4.21
CA PRO A 113 -12.44 -17.50 -4.46
C PRO A 113 -13.19 -18.83 -4.65
N GLU A 114 -14.35 -18.96 -4.00
CA GLU A 114 -15.21 -20.13 -4.15
C GLU A 114 -15.53 -20.31 -5.64
N THR A 115 -15.12 -21.44 -6.22
CA THR A 115 -15.23 -21.67 -7.68
C THR A 115 -16.46 -22.50 -8.04
N GLU A 116 -17.10 -23.11 -7.04
CA GLU A 116 -18.28 -23.93 -7.26
C GLU A 116 -19.51 -23.07 -7.56
N ARG A 117 -20.10 -23.30 -8.74
CA ARG A 117 -21.25 -22.54 -9.25
C ARG A 117 -22.43 -22.55 -8.28
N ASP A 118 -22.80 -23.70 -7.76
CA ASP A 118 -23.98 -23.86 -6.89
C ASP A 118 -23.82 -23.09 -5.58
N ARG A 119 -22.60 -23.06 -5.03
CA ARG A 119 -22.29 -22.27 -3.83
C ARG A 119 -22.29 -20.78 -4.10
N LEU A 120 -21.73 -20.35 -5.24
CA LEU A 120 -21.79 -18.94 -5.65
C LEU A 120 -23.23 -18.48 -5.85
N GLU A 121 -24.07 -19.29 -6.47
CA GLU A 121 -25.49 -18.99 -6.67
C GLU A 121 -26.23 -18.86 -5.34
N HIS A 122 -25.93 -19.73 -4.38
CA HIS A 122 -26.48 -19.63 -3.02
C HIS A 122 -26.02 -18.33 -2.31
N ILE A 123 -24.73 -18.01 -2.37
CA ILE A 123 -24.18 -16.76 -1.78
C ILE A 123 -24.82 -15.53 -2.43
N VAL A 124 -24.97 -15.51 -3.76
CA VAL A 124 -25.59 -14.39 -4.48
C VAL A 124 -27.06 -14.26 -4.12
N SER A 125 -27.79 -15.37 -4.06
CA SER A 125 -29.20 -15.40 -3.64
C SER A 125 -29.40 -14.87 -2.22
N ASP A 126 -28.51 -15.22 -1.30
CA ASP A 126 -28.57 -14.77 0.11
C ASP A 126 -28.19 -13.29 0.27
N LEU A 127 -27.15 -12.83 -0.44
CA LEU A 127 -26.67 -11.45 -0.36
C LEU A 127 -27.57 -10.47 -1.11
N PHE A 128 -28.16 -10.90 -2.23
CA PHE A 128 -28.98 -10.09 -3.12
C PHE A 128 -30.33 -10.77 -3.35
N PRO A 129 -31.19 -10.84 -2.31
CA PRO A 129 -32.51 -11.42 -2.46
C PRO A 129 -33.31 -10.66 -3.52
N GLN A 130 -34.12 -11.38 -4.30
CA GLN A 130 -35.00 -10.74 -5.28
C GLN A 130 -36.04 -9.90 -4.54
N HIS A 131 -35.89 -8.58 -4.65
CA HIS A 131 -36.87 -7.63 -4.13
C HIS A 131 -37.97 -7.40 -5.19
N PRO A 132 -39.24 -7.26 -4.77
CA PRO A 132 -40.29 -6.82 -5.67
C PRO A 132 -39.94 -5.44 -6.25
N PRO A 133 -40.44 -5.10 -7.45
CA PRO A 133 -40.15 -3.81 -8.09
C PRO A 133 -40.45 -2.66 -7.13
N LEU A 134 -39.39 -1.94 -6.74
CA LEU A 134 -39.52 -0.77 -5.88
C LEU A 134 -39.94 0.41 -6.76
N VAL A 135 -41.13 0.95 -6.51
CA VAL A 135 -41.53 2.24 -7.08
C VAL A 135 -40.76 3.31 -6.30
N TRP A 136 -39.78 3.93 -6.95
CA TRP A 136 -39.06 5.06 -6.36
C TRP A 136 -40.04 6.23 -6.20
N PRO A 137 -40.17 6.81 -5.00
CA PRO A 137 -41.05 7.95 -4.80
C PRO A 137 -40.57 9.14 -5.64
N GLU A 138 -41.50 9.82 -6.31
CA GLU A 138 -41.16 11.05 -7.01
C GLU A 138 -40.88 12.15 -5.97
N ALA A 139 -40.03 13.13 -6.30
CA ALA A 139 -39.67 14.21 -5.38
C ALA A 139 -40.89 15.01 -4.84
N LYS A 140 -42.05 14.90 -5.49
CA LYS A 140 -43.32 15.52 -5.08
C LYS A 140 -43.97 14.80 -3.89
N ASP A 141 -43.69 13.51 -3.70
CA ASP A 141 -44.29 12.66 -2.66
C ASP A 141 -43.60 12.83 -1.30
N ILE A 142 -42.38 13.38 -1.29
CA ILE A 142 -41.57 13.58 -0.08
C ILE A 142 -42.03 14.82 0.72
N VAL A 143 -42.61 15.82 0.04
CA VAL A 143 -43.02 17.10 0.65
C VAL A 143 -44.42 17.05 1.29
N GLY A 144 -45.25 16.06 0.94
CA GLY A 144 -46.66 16.00 1.34
C GLY A 144 -46.95 15.39 2.71
N ASN A 145 -45.97 14.82 3.42
CA ASN A 145 -46.23 14.01 4.62
C ASN A 145 -45.83 14.70 5.95
N GLU A 146 -45.44 15.99 5.93
CA GLU A 146 -45.06 16.74 7.14
C GLU A 146 -46.19 17.57 7.78
N GLN A 147 -47.45 17.50 7.30
CA GLN A 147 -48.54 18.38 7.79
C GLN A 147 -49.77 17.74 8.46
N THR A 148 -49.80 16.44 8.78
CA THR A 148 -50.94 15.90 9.55
C THR A 148 -50.52 15.09 10.77
N GLY A 149 -50.30 15.82 11.86
CA GLY A 149 -50.29 15.32 13.24
C GLY A 149 -50.74 16.43 14.18
N VAL A 150 -52.06 16.62 14.30
CA VAL A 150 -52.74 17.34 15.39
C VAL A 150 -53.20 16.32 16.42
#